data_AF-A0AAU9XJV1-F1
#
_entry.id   AF-A0AAU9XJV1-F1
#
_cell.length_a   1.000
_cell.length_b   1.000
_cell.length_c   1.000
_cell.angle_alpha   90.00
_cell.angle_beta   90.00
_cell.angle_gamma   90.00
#
_symmetry.space_group_name_H-M   'P 1'
#
loop_
_entity.id
_entity.type
_entity.pdbx_description
1 polymer ?
#
loop_
_entity_poly.entity_id
_entity_poly.type
_entity_poly.pdbx_seq_one_letter_code
_entity_poly.pdbx_strand_id
1 'polypeptide(L)'
;MLCNESPNIPFTVFITIFLPFFLTGARLVVYDNSCNLHSYCLNRDPVFFKNSQFLVDRLHWRDHTDCSEAYNLSRYPQWDTLNSQAAEQAYSSLKSFKGFLSYINEKNFMTRCIFFIWYRNSLRRKQLESQGVAM
;
A
#
# COMPACT_ATOMS: atom_id res chain seq x y z
N MET A 1 -3.29 8.76 -23.15
CA MET A 1 -4.62 8.59 -22.52
C MET A 1 -5.63 8.40 -23.63
N LEU A 2 -6.32 7.26 -23.67
CA LEU A 2 -7.41 7.05 -24.62
C LEU A 2 -8.60 7.90 -24.14
N CYS A 3 -9.27 8.57 -25.07
CA CYS A 3 -10.22 9.66 -24.83
C CYS A 3 -11.52 9.27 -24.11
N ASN A 4 -11.69 7.99 -23.72
CA ASN A 4 -12.96 7.43 -23.27
C ASN A 4 -12.90 6.85 -21.85
N GLU A 5 -11.87 7.20 -21.08
CA GLU A 5 -11.69 6.68 -19.72
C GLU A 5 -11.84 7.76 -18.68
N SER A 6 -12.52 7.41 -17.58
CA SER A 6 -12.68 8.30 -16.44
C SER A 6 -11.30 8.75 -15.93
N PRO A 7 -11.08 10.05 -15.66
CA PRO A 7 -9.79 10.57 -15.25
C PRO A 7 -9.25 9.97 -13.92
N ASN A 8 -10.11 9.30 -13.15
CA ASN A 8 -9.81 8.68 -11.86
C ASN A 8 -9.65 7.15 -11.92
N ILE A 9 -9.21 6.59 -13.05
CA ILE A 9 -8.89 5.16 -13.11
C ILE A 9 -7.69 4.84 -12.20
N PRO A 10 -7.66 3.65 -11.57
CA PRO A 10 -6.54 3.18 -10.75
C PRO A 10 -5.18 3.36 -11.43
N PHE A 11 -5.12 3.23 -12.76
CA PHE A 11 -3.89 3.47 -13.54
C PHE A 11 -3.36 4.89 -13.39
N THR A 12 -4.21 5.91 -13.54
CA THR A 12 -3.80 7.31 -13.53
C THR A 12 -3.34 7.70 -12.13
N VAL A 13 -4.07 7.26 -11.10
CA VAL A 13 -3.69 7.49 -9.70
C VAL A 13 -2.36 6.78 -9.40
N PHE A 14 -2.24 5.51 -9.81
CA PHE A 14 -1.06 4.71 -9.62
C PHE A 14 0.16 5.33 -10.33
N ILE A 15 0.04 5.67 -11.60
CA ILE A 15 1.11 6.31 -12.35
C ILE A 15 1.45 7.67 -11.78
N THR A 16 0.47 8.54 -11.47
CA THR A 16 0.77 9.91 -11.02
C THR A 16 1.43 9.93 -9.64
N ILE A 17 1.00 9.05 -8.72
CA ILE A 17 1.55 8.97 -7.37
C ILE A 17 2.88 8.22 -7.35
N PHE A 18 3.02 7.15 -8.15
CA PHE A 18 4.18 6.27 -8.10
C PHE A 18 5.21 6.53 -9.21
N LEU A 19 4.95 7.38 -10.22
CA LEU A 19 5.96 7.74 -11.24
C LEU A 19 7.30 8.15 -10.62
N PRO A 20 7.32 9.04 -9.60
CA PRO A 20 8.58 9.46 -9.00
C PRO A 20 9.33 8.30 -8.33
N PHE A 21 8.59 7.36 -7.75
CA PHE A 21 9.11 6.17 -7.08
C PHE A 21 9.65 5.12 -8.08
N PHE A 22 9.01 4.97 -9.23
CA PHE A 22 9.50 4.10 -10.31
C PHE A 22 10.72 4.69 -11.01
N LEU A 23 10.80 6.02 -11.13
CA LEU A 23 11.95 6.72 -11.69
C LEU A 23 13.20 6.61 -10.78
N THR A 24 13.02 6.42 -9.47
CA THR A 24 14.13 6.18 -8.53
C THR A 24 14.58 4.70 -8.47
N GLY A 25 14.01 3.84 -9.31
CA GLY A 25 14.45 2.46 -9.51
C GLY A 25 13.74 1.41 -8.65
N ALA A 26 12.84 1.82 -7.76
CA ALA A 26 12.03 0.88 -7.00
C ALA A 26 10.91 0.33 -7.90
N ARG A 27 11.02 -0.97 -8.21
CA ARG A 27 10.13 -1.67 -9.15
C ARG A 27 9.17 -2.65 -8.48
N LEU A 28 9.13 -2.69 -7.15
CA LEU A 28 8.25 -3.57 -6.38
C LEU A 28 6.95 -2.84 -6.02
N VAL A 29 5.83 -3.50 -6.25
CA VAL A 29 4.48 -3.08 -5.86
C VAL A 29 3.88 -4.18 -5.01
N VAL A 30 3.47 -3.84 -3.79
CA VAL A 30 2.75 -4.75 -2.90
C VAL A 30 1.35 -4.19 -2.64
N TYR A 31 0.33 -4.98 -2.98
CA TYR A 31 -1.08 -4.58 -2.94
C TYR A 31 -1.98 -5.81 -2.80
N ASP A 32 -3.19 -5.64 -2.25
CA ASP A 32 -4.14 -6.73 -2.00
C ASP A 32 -4.59 -7.43 -3.30
N ASN A 33 -4.83 -6.65 -4.35
CA ASN A 33 -5.27 -7.09 -5.67
C ASN A 33 -4.18 -6.89 -6.74
N SER A 34 -2.92 -7.14 -6.35
CA SER A 34 -1.74 -6.96 -7.20
C SER A 34 -1.80 -7.75 -8.51
N CYS A 35 -2.43 -8.94 -8.51
CA CYS A 35 -2.52 -9.80 -9.69
C CYS A 35 -3.31 -9.14 -10.84
N ASN A 36 -4.51 -8.65 -10.54
CA ASN A 36 -5.34 -7.93 -11.50
C ASN A 36 -4.72 -6.59 -11.88
N LEU A 37 -4.10 -5.89 -10.91
CA LEU A 37 -3.38 -4.65 -11.16
C LEU A 37 -2.21 -4.87 -12.14
N HIS A 38 -1.44 -5.95 -11.97
CA HIS A 38 -0.32 -6.27 -12.84
C HIS A 38 -0.77 -6.52 -14.28
N SER A 39 -1.79 -7.37 -14.47
CA SER A 39 -2.37 -7.63 -15.79
C SER A 39 -2.90 -6.34 -16.43
N TYR A 40 -3.56 -5.50 -15.65
CA TYR A 40 -4.06 -4.21 -16.12
C TYR A 40 -2.93 -3.25 -16.53
N CYS A 41 -1.87 -3.14 -15.71
CA CYS A 41 -0.69 -2.33 -16.01
C CYS A 41 0.04 -2.80 -17.28
N LEU A 42 0.27 -4.11 -17.43
CA LEU A 42 0.89 -4.68 -18.63
C LEU A 42 0.05 -4.47 -19.90
N ASN A 43 -1.27 -4.54 -19.79
CA ASN A 43 -2.17 -4.28 -20.93
C ASN A 43 -2.16 -2.81 -21.37
N ARG A 44 -1.78 -1.89 -20.49
CA ARG A 44 -1.73 -0.45 -20.79
C ARG A 44 -0.38 0.03 -21.26
N ASP A 45 0.68 -0.37 -20.55
CA ASP A 45 2.05 0.00 -20.87
C ASP A 45 3.01 -1.14 -20.53
N PRO A 46 3.12 -2.14 -21.42
CA PRO A 46 3.99 -3.28 -21.17
C PRO A 46 5.47 -2.87 -21.13
N VAL A 47 5.88 -1.81 -21.84
CA VAL A 47 7.28 -1.39 -21.91
C VAL A 47 7.74 -0.81 -20.58
N PHE A 48 6.89 -0.03 -19.93
CA PHE A 48 7.17 0.53 -18.61
C PHE A 48 7.14 -0.54 -17.52
N PHE A 49 6.14 -1.43 -17.54
CA PHE A 49 5.90 -2.39 -16.45
C PHE A 49 6.59 -3.74 -16.60
N LYS A 50 7.25 -4.05 -17.73
CA LYS A 50 7.93 -5.36 -17.94
C LYS A 50 8.93 -5.78 -16.86
N ASN A 51 9.56 -4.80 -16.21
CA ASN A 51 10.57 -5.04 -15.19
C ASN A 51 10.05 -4.82 -13.77
N SER A 52 8.74 -4.56 -13.62
CA SER A 52 8.09 -4.30 -12.35
C SER A 52 7.60 -5.60 -11.73
N GLN A 53 7.86 -5.78 -10.44
CA GLN A 53 7.41 -6.91 -9.67
C GLN A 53 6.14 -6.53 -8.91
N PHE A 54 5.06 -7.25 -9.15
CA PHE A 54 3.81 -7.10 -8.41
C PHE A 54 3.64 -8.30 -7.51
N LEU A 55 3.44 -8.05 -6.21
CA LEU A 55 3.26 -9.09 -5.21
C LEU A 55 2.01 -8.81 -4.39
N VAL A 56 1.30 -9.87 -4.03
CA VAL A 56 0.12 -9.78 -3.18
C VAL A 56 0.57 -9.74 -1.73
N ASP A 57 -0.09 -8.89 -0.96
CA ASP A 57 0.12 -8.79 0.47
C ASP A 57 -0.10 -10.14 1.22
N ARG A 58 0.72 -10.43 2.24
CA ARG A 58 0.77 -11.74 2.92
C ARG A 58 -0.54 -12.16 3.60
N LEU A 59 -1.33 -11.22 4.13
CA LEU A 59 -2.61 -11.53 4.76
C LEU A 59 -3.63 -11.93 3.70
N HIS A 60 -3.70 -11.15 2.62
CA HIS A 60 -4.63 -11.37 1.52
C HIS A 60 -4.26 -12.58 0.66
N TRP A 61 -3.00 -13.01 0.66
CA TRP A 61 -2.58 -14.21 -0.07
C TRP A 61 -3.30 -15.48 0.39
N ARG A 62 -3.66 -15.59 1.68
CA ARG A 62 -4.32 -16.80 2.23
C ARG A 62 -5.67 -17.09 1.57
N ASP A 63 -6.39 -16.05 1.19
CA ASP A 63 -7.71 -16.15 0.57
C ASP A 63 -7.61 -16.16 -0.96
N HIS A 64 -6.41 -16.26 -1.51
CA HIS A 64 -6.17 -16.21 -2.94
C HIS A 64 -6.25 -17.60 -3.57
N THR A 65 -7.24 -17.83 -4.44
CA THR A 65 -7.49 -19.15 -5.05
C THR A 65 -7.04 -19.28 -6.50
N ASP A 66 -7.15 -18.20 -7.29
CA ASP A 66 -7.10 -18.29 -8.76
C ASP A 66 -5.80 -17.73 -9.39
N CYS A 67 -4.83 -17.29 -8.59
CA CYS A 67 -3.65 -16.61 -9.11
C CYS A 67 -2.37 -17.45 -9.03
N SER A 68 -1.46 -17.15 -9.96
CA SER A 68 -0.13 -17.76 -9.98
C SER A 68 0.61 -17.45 -8.68
N GLU A 69 1.25 -18.48 -8.17
CA GLU A 69 2.10 -18.43 -6.99
C GLU A 69 3.32 -17.49 -7.15
N ALA A 70 3.60 -17.03 -8.37
CA ALA A 70 4.57 -15.95 -8.63
C ALA A 70 4.21 -14.63 -7.94
N TYR A 71 2.92 -14.42 -7.61
CA TYR A 71 2.43 -13.25 -6.87
C TYR A 71 2.60 -13.39 -5.35
N ASN A 72 2.97 -14.57 -4.83
CA ASN A 72 3.13 -14.76 -3.40
C ASN A 72 4.37 -14.02 -2.88
N LEU A 73 4.18 -12.99 -2.05
CA LEU A 73 5.27 -12.25 -1.43
C LEU A 73 6.18 -13.14 -0.56
N SER A 74 5.62 -14.15 0.09
CA SER A 74 6.35 -15.03 1.02
C SER A 74 7.37 -15.94 0.32
N ARG A 75 7.29 -16.07 -1.02
CA ARG A 75 8.26 -16.85 -1.81
C ARG A 75 9.57 -16.12 -2.08
N TYR A 76 9.65 -14.83 -1.75
CA TYR A 76 10.78 -13.98 -2.07
C TYR A 76 11.52 -13.60 -0.78
N PRO A 77 12.61 -14.33 -0.41
CA PRO A 77 13.35 -14.06 0.82
C PRO A 77 13.92 -12.65 0.90
N GLN A 78 14.19 -12.03 -0.25
CA GLN A 78 14.67 -10.66 -0.32
C GLN A 78 13.70 -9.64 0.28
N TRP A 79 12.41 -9.98 0.37
CA TRP A 79 11.34 -9.12 0.88
C TRP A 79 10.81 -9.58 2.23
N ASP A 80 11.49 -10.52 2.91
CA ASP A 80 10.98 -11.09 4.17
C ASP A 80 10.84 -10.04 5.29
N THR A 81 11.75 -9.07 5.32
CA THR A 81 11.72 -7.95 6.28
C THR A 81 10.67 -6.89 5.96
N LEU A 82 10.07 -6.92 4.77
CA LEU A 82 9.08 -5.92 4.35
C LEU A 82 7.77 -6.11 5.12
N ASN A 83 7.32 -5.07 5.81
CA ASN A 83 5.99 -5.07 6.44
C ASN A 83 4.91 -4.79 5.39
N SER A 84 4.40 -5.85 4.76
CA SER A 84 3.30 -5.76 3.79
C SER A 84 1.95 -5.42 4.44
N GLN A 85 1.81 -5.66 5.75
CA GLN A 85 0.60 -5.47 6.57
C GLN A 85 0.44 -4.05 7.14
N ALA A 86 1.25 -3.09 6.68
CA ALA A 86 1.34 -1.79 7.33
C ALA A 86 0.00 -1.04 7.28
N ALA A 87 -0.75 -1.16 6.18
CA ALA A 87 -2.04 -0.52 6.00
C ALA A 87 -3.11 -1.10 6.94
N GLU A 88 -3.15 -2.43 7.09
CA GLU A 88 -4.06 -3.17 7.93
C GLU A 88 -3.79 -2.91 9.40
N GLN A 89 -2.51 -2.83 9.79
CA GLN A 89 -2.10 -2.44 11.14
C GLN A 89 -2.49 -0.98 11.46
N ALA A 90 -2.42 -0.08 10.49
CA ALA A 90 -2.90 1.29 10.63
C ALA A 90 -4.43 1.30 10.81
N TYR A 91 -5.15 0.60 9.93
CA TYR A 91 -6.60 0.51 9.98
C TYR A 91 -7.12 -0.13 11.27
N SER A 92 -6.51 -1.22 11.73
CA SER A 92 -6.87 -1.88 12.98
C SER A 92 -6.72 -0.96 14.18
N SER A 93 -5.74 -0.04 14.18
CA SER A 93 -5.62 0.95 15.25
C SER A 93 -6.69 2.03 15.21
N LEU A 94 -7.22 2.35 14.02
CA LEU A 94 -8.31 3.31 13.88
C LEU A 94 -9.66 2.71 14.29
N LYS A 95 -9.81 1.37 14.24
CA LYS A 95 -11.04 0.70 14.68
C LYS A 95 -11.39 1.01 16.14
N SER A 96 -10.41 1.14 17.03
CA SER A 96 -10.69 1.50 18.44
C SER A 96 -11.25 2.91 18.59
N PHE A 97 -10.94 3.81 17.67
CA PHE A 97 -11.45 5.18 17.65
C PHE A 97 -12.81 5.31 16.94
N LYS A 98 -13.28 4.26 16.24
CA LYS A 98 -14.50 4.30 15.44
C LYS A 98 -15.71 4.81 16.23
N GLY A 99 -15.92 4.30 17.45
CA GLY A 99 -17.06 4.71 18.28
C GLY A 99 -17.03 6.20 18.64
N PHE A 100 -15.87 6.75 18.97
CA PHE A 100 -15.71 8.18 19.25
C PHE A 100 -15.87 9.04 17.99
N LEU A 101 -15.29 8.58 16.89
CA LEU A 101 -15.29 9.29 15.62
C LEU A 101 -16.69 9.38 14.98
N SER A 102 -17.57 8.41 15.24
CA SER A 102 -18.93 8.37 14.67
C SER A 102 -19.83 9.54 15.11
N TYR A 103 -19.55 10.18 16.24
CA TYR A 103 -20.37 11.28 16.78
C TYR A 103 -19.83 12.67 16.43
N ILE A 104 -18.88 12.78 15.49
CA ILE A 104 -18.11 14.00 15.23
C ILE A 104 -18.33 14.47 13.78
N ASN A 105 -18.41 15.79 13.59
CA ASN A 105 -18.48 16.41 12.26
C ASN A 105 -17.27 16.03 11.38
N GLU A 106 -17.48 15.90 10.07
CA GLU A 106 -16.48 15.47 9.09
C GLU A 106 -15.12 16.20 9.20
N LYS A 107 -15.14 17.54 9.30
CA LYS A 107 -13.91 18.33 9.44
C LYS A 107 -13.10 17.97 10.68
N ASN A 108 -13.80 17.72 11.80
CA ASN A 108 -13.20 17.31 13.05
C ASN A 108 -12.78 15.83 13.03
N PHE A 109 -13.51 14.98 12.30
CA PHE A 109 -13.15 13.58 12.05
C PHE A 109 -11.77 13.50 11.38
N MET A 110 -11.58 14.19 10.25
CA MET A 110 -10.32 14.17 9.52
C MET A 110 -9.16 14.69 10.36
N THR A 111 -9.37 15.82 11.05
CA THR A 111 -8.36 16.42 11.92
C THR A 111 -7.92 15.45 13.02
N ARG A 112 -8.87 14.75 13.66
CA ARG A 112 -8.59 13.78 14.73
C ARG A 112 -7.86 12.54 14.22
N CYS A 113 -8.23 12.02 13.06
CA CYS A 113 -7.53 10.90 12.43
C CYS A 113 -6.07 11.25 12.14
N ILE A 114 -5.81 12.44 11.58
CA ILE A 114 -4.44 12.92 11.30
C ILE A 114 -3.63 13.03 12.59
N PHE A 115 -4.18 13.68 13.63
CA PHE A 115 -3.49 13.81 14.92
C PHE A 115 -3.19 12.45 15.55
N PHE A 116 -4.11 11.50 15.48
CA PHE A 116 -3.91 10.16 16.02
C PHE A 116 -2.79 9.40 15.30
N ILE A 117 -2.79 9.42 13.97
CA ILE A 117 -1.74 8.79 13.17
C ILE A 117 -0.38 9.43 13.46
N TRP A 118 -0.33 10.76 13.52
CA TRP A 118 0.88 11.50 13.88
C TRP A 118 1.41 11.10 15.27
N TYR A 119 0.53 11.07 16.27
CA TYR A 119 0.90 10.71 17.64
C TYR A 119 1.46 9.28 17.70
N ARG A 120 0.82 8.33 17.03
CA ARG A 120 1.28 6.95 16.93
C ARG A 120 2.66 6.85 16.26
N ASN A 121 2.85 7.56 15.14
CA ASN A 121 4.13 7.58 14.43
C ASN A 121 5.24 8.21 15.28
N SER A 122 4.92 9.25 16.06
CA SER A 122 5.85 9.88 17.00
C SER A 122 6.28 8.92 18.12
N LEU A 123 5.34 8.17 18.71
CA LEU A 123 5.67 7.14 19.70
C LEU A 123 6.51 6.02 19.10
N ARG A 124 6.15 5.55 17.89
CA ARG A 124 6.89 4.48 17.22
C ARG A 124 8.32 4.91 16.90
N ARG A 125 8.53 6.14 16.44
CA ARG A 125 9.86 6.72 16.24
C ARG A 125 10.70 6.69 17.50
N LYS A 126 10.16 7.18 18.63
CA LYS A 126 10.88 7.15 19.92
C LYS A 126 11.27 5.73 20.34
N GLN A 127 10.39 4.74 20.07
CA GLN A 127 10.68 3.33 20.34
C GLN A 127 11.78 2.76 19.43
N LEU A 128 11.81 3.16 18.15
CA LEU A 128 12.87 2.74 17.23
C LEU A 128 14.21 3.41 17.55
N GLU A 129 14.18 4.68 17.93
CA GLU A 129 15.33 5.45 18.43
C GLU A 129 15.92 4.78 19.68
N SER A 130 15.08 4.34 20.64
CA SER A 130 15.56 3.63 21.83
C SER A 130 16.07 2.21 21.58
N GLN A 131 15.66 1.59 20.48
CA GLN A 131 16.12 0.26 20.05
C GLN A 131 17.38 0.30 19.16
N GLY A 132 17.89 1.49 18.83
CA GLY A 132 19.07 1.66 17.98
C GLY A 132 18.86 1.28 16.51
N VAL A 133 17.60 1.17 16.06
CA VAL A 133 17.23 0.78 14.69
C VAL A 133 17.09 2.00 13.76
N ALA A 134 17.08 3.22 14.32
CA ALA A 134 16.99 4.45 13.55
C ALA A 134 18.39 4.90 13.08
N MET A 135 18.73 4.58 11.82
CA MET A 135 19.70 5.32 11.01
C MET A 135 19.03 5.73 9.70
#